data_AF-A0A934IHY1-F1
#
_entry.id   AF-A0A934IHY1-F1
#
_cell.length_a   1.000
_cell.length_b   1.000
_cell.length_c   1.000
_cell.angle_alpha   90.00
_cell.angle_beta   90.00
_cell.angle_gamma   90.00
#
_symmetry.space_group_name_H-M   'P 1'
#
loop_
_entity.id
_entity.type
_entity.pdbx_description
1 polymer ?
#
loop_
_entity_poly.entity_id
_entity_poly.type
_entity_poly.pdbx_seq_one_letter_code
_entity_poly.pdbx_strand_id
1 'polypeptide(L)'
;MPRKTADTDTTQQTFDPLAAFNPLSATGWMNTKWFENVADLGSELTNFVAERIKEDVKTQHEMLHCKTMHDLRHVQSEFLQRAIDDYQVETGKLIDMTGKMAAQMGRKDKDRSDA
;
A
#
# COMPACT_ATOMS: atom_id res chain seq x y z
N MET A 1 -52.26 18.57 -34.39
CA MET A 1 -51.81 19.28 -33.17
C MET A 1 -53.05 19.75 -32.41
N PRO A 2 -53.04 19.75 -31.05
CA PRO A 2 -52.23 20.70 -30.30
C PRO A 2 -51.13 20.07 -29.44
N ARG A 3 -50.00 20.77 -29.45
CA ARG A 3 -48.83 20.71 -28.59
C ARG A 3 -49.05 21.71 -27.45
N LYS A 4 -48.76 21.35 -26.19
CA LYS A 4 -48.67 22.29 -25.05
C LYS A 4 -47.93 21.58 -23.91
N THR A 5 -46.84 22.03 -23.29
CA THR A 5 -45.90 23.15 -23.44
C THR A 5 -44.64 22.68 -22.73
N ALA A 6 -43.47 23.07 -23.24
CA ALA A 6 -42.26 23.03 -22.43
C ALA A 6 -42.45 23.89 -21.18
N ASP A 7 -41.96 23.44 -20.04
CA ASP A 7 -41.38 24.35 -19.07
C ASP A 7 -39.93 23.90 -18.83
N THR A 8 -39.06 24.66 -19.46
CA THR A 8 -37.61 24.64 -19.35
C THR A 8 -37.20 25.11 -17.96
N ASP A 9 -36.39 24.26 -17.32
CA ASP A 9 -35.10 24.58 -16.72
C ASP A 9 -35.02 25.62 -15.59
N THR A 10 -34.04 25.36 -14.72
CA THR A 10 -33.49 26.25 -13.69
C THR A 10 -34.24 26.23 -12.36
N THR A 11 -33.70 25.48 -11.40
CA THR A 11 -33.01 26.06 -10.21
C THR A 11 -32.97 25.01 -9.11
N GLN A 12 -31.93 24.17 -9.09
CA GLN A 12 -31.14 23.84 -7.90
C GLN A 12 -30.14 22.73 -8.28
N GLN A 13 -29.16 23.11 -9.10
CA GLN A 13 -27.82 22.66 -8.75
C GLN A 13 -27.53 23.29 -7.40
N THR A 14 -27.72 22.51 -6.34
CA THR A 14 -27.27 22.84 -5.00
C THR A 14 -25.75 23.02 -5.08
N PHE A 15 -25.31 24.25 -5.30
CA PHE A 15 -23.99 24.69 -4.85
C PHE A 15 -24.04 24.61 -3.34
N ASP A 16 -23.77 23.41 -2.82
CA ASP A 16 -23.52 23.20 -1.42
C ASP A 16 -22.03 23.50 -1.19
N PRO A 17 -21.68 24.69 -0.64
CA PRO A 17 -20.30 25.06 -0.38
C PRO A 17 -19.64 24.16 0.67
N LEU A 18 -20.43 23.33 1.37
CA LEU A 18 -19.96 22.32 2.32
C LEU A 18 -19.80 20.95 1.67
N ALA A 19 -20.21 20.73 0.42
CA ALA A 19 -19.97 19.47 -0.30
C ALA A 19 -18.47 19.18 -0.48
N ALA A 20 -17.65 20.23 -0.59
CA ALA A 20 -16.18 20.10 -0.60
C ALA A 20 -15.61 19.61 0.75
N PHE A 21 -16.37 19.71 1.84
CA PHE A 21 -16.04 19.21 3.18
C PHE A 21 -16.70 17.85 3.48
N ASN A 22 -17.69 17.42 2.69
CA ASN A 22 -18.28 16.08 2.76
C ASN A 22 -17.29 14.90 2.58
N PRO A 23 -16.15 15.00 1.85
CA PRO A 23 -15.18 13.90 1.85
C PRO A 23 -14.54 13.63 3.20
N LEU A 24 -14.61 14.56 4.17
CA LEU A 24 -14.15 14.35 5.56
C LEU A 24 -15.15 13.55 6.42
N SER A 25 -16.45 13.52 6.06
CA SER A 25 -17.47 12.69 6.73
C SER A 25 -17.59 11.31 6.08
N ALA A 26 -17.41 11.22 4.75
CA ALA A 26 -17.39 9.96 3.99
C ALA A 26 -16.15 9.09 4.27
N THR A 27 -15.17 9.59 5.02
CA THR A 27 -13.93 8.90 5.42
C THR A 27 -13.97 8.26 6.80
N GLY A 28 -15.14 8.08 7.43
CA GLY A 28 -15.25 7.47 8.77
C GLY A 28 -14.59 6.08 8.93
N TRP A 29 -14.26 5.40 7.83
CA TRP A 29 -13.49 4.15 7.80
C TRP A 29 -11.97 4.38 7.95
N MET A 30 -11.42 5.51 7.44
CA MET A 30 -10.03 5.96 7.60
C MET A 30 -9.81 6.62 8.97
N ASN A 31 -10.02 5.86 10.04
CA ASN A 31 -9.75 6.32 11.39
C ASN A 31 -8.23 6.28 11.71
N THR A 32 -7.81 6.80 12.87
CA THR A 32 -6.41 6.82 13.29
C THR A 32 -5.69 5.47 13.17
N LYS A 33 -6.36 4.34 13.48
CA LYS A 33 -5.78 3.00 13.35
C LYS A 33 -5.51 2.61 11.90
N TRP A 34 -6.33 3.08 10.97
CA TRP A 34 -6.07 2.89 9.54
C TRP A 34 -4.79 3.62 9.11
N PHE A 35 -4.62 4.88 9.55
CA PHE A 35 -3.40 5.65 9.27
C PHE A 35 -2.15 5.02 9.89
N GLU A 36 -2.25 4.55 11.15
CA GLU A 36 -1.16 3.81 11.81
C GLU A 36 -0.77 2.56 11.00
N ASN A 37 -1.74 1.74 10.61
CA ASN A 37 -1.47 0.52 9.83
C ASN A 37 -0.82 0.83 8.48
N VAL A 38 -1.24 1.90 7.79
CA VAL A 38 -0.63 2.33 6.52
C VAL A 38 0.78 2.87 6.74
N ALA A 39 1.01 3.62 7.82
CA ALA A 39 2.33 4.10 8.17
C ALA A 39 3.29 2.94 8.48
N ASP A 40 2.83 1.92 9.21
CA ASP A 40 3.59 0.72 9.51
C ASP A 40 3.95 -0.05 8.22
N LEU A 41 2.99 -0.23 7.30
CA LEU A 41 3.24 -0.82 5.98
C LEU A 41 4.28 -0.04 5.17
N GLY A 42 4.17 1.30 5.15
CA GLY A 42 5.13 2.15 4.47
C GLY A 42 6.53 2.10 5.08
N SER A 43 6.61 2.00 6.41
CA SER A 43 7.87 1.84 7.14
C SER A 43 8.54 0.51 6.77
N GLU A 44 7.78 -0.59 6.75
CA GLU A 44 8.32 -1.91 6.41
C GLU A 44 8.85 -1.94 4.97
N LEU A 45 8.10 -1.43 4.00
CA LEU A 45 8.55 -1.31 2.60
C LEU A 45 9.83 -0.48 2.47
N THR A 46 9.91 0.63 3.18
CA THR A 46 11.11 1.50 3.16
C THR A 46 12.32 0.77 3.74
N ASN A 47 12.12 0.04 4.85
CA ASN A 47 13.17 -0.75 5.49
C ASN A 47 13.64 -1.89 4.58
N PHE A 48 12.72 -2.58 3.91
CA PHE A 48 13.04 -3.63 2.94
C PHE A 48 13.89 -3.09 1.78
N VAL A 49 13.49 -1.95 1.20
CA VAL A 49 14.27 -1.32 0.11
C VAL A 49 15.67 -0.93 0.59
N ALA A 50 15.80 -0.39 1.81
CA ALA A 50 17.09 -0.03 2.37
C ALA A 50 18.02 -1.24 2.53
N GLU A 51 17.52 -2.36 3.06
CA GLU A 51 18.32 -3.59 3.18
C GLU A 51 18.67 -4.18 1.81
N ARG A 52 17.76 -4.11 0.82
CA ARG A 52 18.06 -4.62 -0.53
C ARG A 52 19.16 -3.83 -1.22
N ILE A 53 19.17 -2.51 -1.07
CA ILE A 53 20.23 -1.62 -1.57
C ILE A 53 21.57 -1.97 -0.90
N LYS A 54 21.57 -2.24 0.40
CA LYS A 54 22.77 -2.64 1.13
C LYS A 54 23.34 -3.97 0.60
N GLU A 55 22.50 -4.96 0.34
CA GLU A 55 22.93 -6.21 -0.30
C GLU A 55 23.42 -6.01 -1.75
N ASP A 56 22.82 -5.08 -2.52
CA ASP A 56 23.32 -4.73 -3.86
C ASP A 56 24.73 -4.15 -3.80
N VAL A 57 24.98 -3.20 -2.89
CA VAL A 57 26.30 -2.56 -2.72
C VAL A 57 27.33 -3.59 -2.26
N LYS A 58 26.97 -4.44 -1.29
CA LYS A 58 27.83 -5.53 -0.82
C LYS A 58 28.19 -6.49 -1.96
N THR A 59 27.21 -6.89 -2.77
CA THR A 59 27.43 -7.79 -3.91
C THR A 59 28.36 -7.16 -4.94
N GLN A 60 28.16 -5.89 -5.28
CA GLN A 60 29.06 -5.17 -6.19
C GLN A 60 30.48 -5.09 -5.63
N HIS A 61 30.61 -4.85 -4.32
CA HIS A 61 31.91 -4.85 -3.65
C HIS A 61 32.60 -6.21 -3.76
N GLU A 62 31.88 -7.30 -3.48
CA GLU A 62 32.39 -8.67 -3.61
C GLU A 62 32.81 -9.00 -5.06
N MET A 63 31.99 -8.60 -6.04
CA MET A 63 32.28 -8.79 -7.46
C MET A 63 33.57 -8.08 -7.90
N LEU A 64 33.85 -6.87 -7.39
CA LEU A 64 35.09 -6.13 -7.69
C LEU A 64 36.35 -6.83 -7.14
N HIS A 65 36.20 -7.72 -6.17
CA HIS A 65 37.30 -8.49 -5.58
C HIS A 65 37.49 -9.87 -6.25
N CYS A 66 36.56 -10.30 -7.12
CA CYS A 66 36.67 -11.57 -7.83
C CYS A 66 37.86 -11.57 -8.81
N LYS A 67 38.63 -12.67 -8.81
CA LYS A 67 39.80 -12.84 -9.70
C LYS A 67 39.49 -13.75 -10.88
N THR A 68 38.39 -14.49 -10.81
CA THR A 68 37.98 -15.45 -11.84
C THR A 68 36.50 -15.34 -12.16
N MET A 69 36.12 -15.85 -13.33
CA MET A 69 34.70 -15.94 -13.73
C MET A 69 33.90 -16.91 -12.86
N HIS A 70 34.58 -17.90 -12.26
CA HIS A 70 33.95 -18.84 -11.32
C HIS A 70 33.51 -18.10 -10.05
N ASP A 71 34.37 -17.26 -9.49
CA ASP A 71 34.07 -16.46 -8.29
C ASP A 71 32.90 -15.51 -8.55
N LEU A 72 32.89 -14.83 -9.70
CA LEU A 72 31.78 -13.95 -10.10
C LEU A 72 30.45 -14.71 -10.18
N ARG A 73 30.44 -15.89 -10.80
CA ARG A 73 29.23 -16.72 -10.90
C ARG A 73 28.73 -17.14 -9.52
N HIS A 74 29.65 -17.50 -8.61
CA HIS A 74 29.30 -17.88 -7.26
C HIS A 74 28.62 -16.71 -6.52
N VAL A 75 29.26 -15.52 -6.50
CA VAL A 75 28.69 -14.31 -5.89
C VAL A 75 27.33 -13.96 -6.50
N GLN A 76 27.19 -14.02 -7.82
CA GLN A 76 25.92 -13.77 -8.51
C GLN A 76 24.83 -14.78 -8.12
N SER A 77 25.18 -16.06 -7.99
CA SER A 77 24.22 -17.10 -7.59
C SER A 77 23.73 -16.92 -6.17
N GLU A 78 24.63 -16.56 -5.25
CA GLU A 78 24.26 -16.29 -3.85
C GLU A 78 23.38 -15.05 -3.74
N PHE A 79 23.69 -13.99 -4.49
CA PHE A 79 22.89 -12.79 -4.56
C PHE A 79 21.46 -13.08 -5.03
N LEU A 80 21.30 -13.90 -6.08
CA LEU A 80 19.98 -14.26 -6.58
C LEU A 80 19.20 -15.09 -5.56
N GLN A 81 19.86 -16.05 -4.90
CA GLN A 81 19.22 -16.86 -3.87
C GLN A 81 18.74 -15.98 -2.71
N ARG A 82 19.60 -15.09 -2.19
CA ARG A 82 19.23 -14.14 -1.14
C ARG A 82 18.05 -13.27 -1.55
N ALA A 83 18.09 -12.72 -2.77
CA ALA A 83 16.99 -11.90 -3.26
C ALA A 83 15.66 -12.66 -3.26
N ILE A 84 15.65 -13.92 -3.72
CA ILE A 84 14.46 -14.77 -3.70
C ILE A 84 13.95 -14.95 -2.26
N ASP A 85 14.84 -15.31 -1.34
CA ASP A 85 14.51 -15.54 0.06
C ASP A 85 13.94 -14.26 0.72
N ASP A 86 14.60 -13.13 0.51
CA ASP A 86 14.20 -11.82 1.05
C ASP A 86 12.81 -11.41 0.53
N TYR A 87 12.56 -11.52 -0.78
CA TYR A 87 11.24 -11.19 -1.35
C TYR A 87 10.13 -12.13 -0.86
N GLN A 88 10.42 -13.41 -0.66
CA GLN A 88 9.46 -14.36 -0.11
C GLN A 88 9.08 -14.01 1.33
N VAL A 89 10.10 -13.74 2.17
CA VAL A 89 9.89 -13.33 3.56
C VAL A 89 9.10 -12.03 3.64
N GLU A 90 9.50 -11.03 2.84
CA GLU A 90 8.86 -9.73 2.85
C GLU A 90 7.41 -9.79 2.38
N THR A 91 7.13 -10.55 1.30
CA THR A 91 5.77 -10.77 0.82
C THR A 91 4.90 -11.42 1.91
N GLY A 92 5.45 -12.38 2.64
CA GLY A 92 4.77 -13.02 3.78
C GLY A 92 4.38 -12.02 4.87
N LYS A 93 5.29 -11.11 5.24
CA LYS A 93 5.00 -10.05 6.21
C LYS A 93 3.91 -9.10 5.72
N LEU A 94 3.97 -8.65 4.47
CA LEU A 94 2.97 -7.74 3.91
C LEU A 94 1.58 -8.38 3.87
N ILE A 95 1.48 -9.68 3.55
CA ILE A 95 0.22 -10.43 3.61
C ILE A 95 -0.31 -10.48 5.05
N ASP A 96 0.55 -10.76 6.03
CA ASP A 96 0.15 -10.80 7.45
C ASP A 96 -0.31 -9.42 7.95
N MET A 97 0.44 -8.35 7.65
CA MET A 97 0.09 -6.97 8.01
C MET A 97 -1.24 -6.54 7.39
N THR A 98 -1.43 -6.77 6.09
CA THR A 98 -2.68 -6.42 5.39
C THR A 98 -3.86 -7.29 5.85
N GLY A 99 -3.64 -8.57 6.13
CA GLY A 99 -4.64 -9.47 6.71
C GLY A 99 -5.11 -9.01 8.10
N LYS A 100 -4.17 -8.60 8.96
CA LYS A 100 -4.48 -8.00 10.27
C LYS A 100 -5.30 -6.72 10.14
N MET A 101 -4.91 -5.85 9.21
CA MET A 101 -5.63 -4.61 8.91
C MET A 101 -7.07 -4.88 8.45
N ALA A 102 -7.27 -5.84 7.54
CA ALA A 102 -8.59 -6.24 7.06
C ALA A 102 -9.47 -6.81 8.19
N ALA A 103 -8.91 -7.70 9.03
CA ALA A 103 -9.63 -8.27 10.17
C ALA A 103 -10.05 -7.21 11.22
N GLN A 104 -9.22 -6.18 11.42
CA GLN A 104 -9.54 -5.05 12.30
C GLN A 104 -10.72 -4.22 11.76
N MET A 105 -10.79 -4.00 10.44
CA MET A 105 -11.92 -3.31 9.83
C MET A 105 -13.22 -4.13 9.95
N GLY A 106 -13.18 -5.43 9.68
CA GLY A 106 -14.35 -6.31 9.78
C GLY A 106 -14.93 -6.47 11.19
N ARG A 107 -14.10 -6.43 12.25
CA ARG A 107 -14.60 -6.45 13.64
C ARG A 107 -15.41 -5.21 14.00
N LYS A 108 -15.00 -4.05 13.50
CA LYS A 108 -15.63 -2.76 13.82
C LYS A 108 -17.03 -2.61 13.20
N ASP A 109 -17.27 -3.24 12.05
CA ASP A 109 -18.59 -3.24 11.40
C ASP A 109 -19.61 -4.09 12.19
N LYS A 110 -19.17 -5.18 12.82
CA LYS A 110 -20.03 -6.03 13.65
C LYS A 110 -20.46 -5.33 14.95
N ASP A 111 -19.52 -4.71 15.65
CA ASP A 111 -19.80 -4.01 16.91
C ASP A 111 -20.72 -2.78 16.72
N ARG A 112 -20.77 -2.20 15.51
CA ARG A 112 -21.70 -1.10 15.15
C ARG A 112 -23.09 -1.59 14.73
N SER A 113 -23.23 -2.83 14.28
CA SER A 113 -24.52 -3.43 13.90
C SER A 113 -25.32 -3.91 15.12
N ASP A 114 -24.64 -4.19 16.23
CA ASP A 114 -25.22 -4.78 17.44
C ASP A 114 -25.50 -3.72 18.55
N ALA A 115 -25.33 -2.42 18.26
CA ALA A 115 -25.53 -1.28 19.17
C ALA A 115 -26.62 -0.33 18.64
#